data_AF-D3TMJ8-F1
#
_entry.id   AF-D3TMJ8-F1
#
_cell.length_a   1.000
_cell.length_b   1.000
_cell.length_c   1.000
_cell.angle_alpha   90.00
_cell.angle_beta   90.00
_cell.angle_gamma   90.00
#
_symmetry.space_group_name_H-M   'P 1'
#
loop_
_entity.id
_entity.type
_entity.pdbx_description
1 polymer ?
#
loop_
_entity_poly.entity_id
_entity_poly.type
_entity_poly.pdbx_seq_one_letter_code
_entity_poly.pdbx_strand_id
1 'polypeptide(L)'
;MGEIKLWNGQNHTGYFSGECGRINGSTGELFAPKRDPNEYVTVFSRDTCRIINLMPIGTDTFRGIEAIHYETQAETFDNGALNPDMKCYCQDPDNCHKTGASDISTCAEGVPMYISHVEFRDADPSYANSTTGHKPIDESDRFFIIMEPRLGIPLKMNVAIQVSLHVQPDKDITILQNINEFYAPLFVGKSSGEVDAKLAKKIKLLLNARPIAFYSGVASLVLSIILLLIGIYLSLTNRW
;
A
#
# COMPACT_ATOMS: atom_id res chain seq x y z
N MET A 1 -7.88 13.44 -4.66
CA MET A 1 -8.06 12.33 -5.61
C MET A 1 -7.36 11.12 -5.04
N GLY A 2 -7.88 9.91 -5.25
CA GLY A 2 -7.25 8.67 -4.77
C GLY A 2 -7.38 8.41 -3.27
N GLU A 3 -8.19 9.17 -2.53
CA GLU A 3 -8.51 8.88 -1.14
C GLU A 3 -9.98 8.54 -0.99
N ILE A 4 -10.29 7.45 -0.28
CA ILE A 4 -11.64 7.14 0.12
C ILE A 4 -12.06 8.07 1.27
N LYS A 5 -13.27 8.64 1.18
CA LYS A 5 -13.86 9.47 2.25
C LYS A 5 -15.02 8.77 2.95
N LEU A 6 -15.80 8.00 2.20
CA LEU A 6 -16.94 7.26 2.70
C LEU A 6 -16.98 5.89 2.04
N TRP A 7 -17.38 4.89 2.82
CA TRP A 7 -17.77 3.56 2.37
C TRP A 7 -19.20 3.31 2.85
N ASN A 8 -20.10 2.93 1.94
CA ASN A 8 -21.54 2.77 2.26
C ASN A 8 -22.15 3.98 2.98
N GLY A 9 -21.70 5.20 2.62
CA GLY A 9 -22.15 6.45 3.25
C GLY A 9 -21.58 6.73 4.63
N GLN A 10 -20.69 5.89 5.16
CA GLN A 10 -20.06 6.03 6.47
C GLN A 10 -18.56 6.32 6.33
N ASN A 11 -17.99 7.11 7.24
CA ASN A 11 -16.54 7.36 7.33
C ASN A 11 -15.84 6.39 8.30
N HIS A 12 -16.58 5.44 8.87
CA HIS A 12 -16.10 4.45 9.80
C HIS A 12 -16.74 3.09 9.46
N THR A 13 -15.96 2.00 9.47
CA THR A 13 -16.42 0.65 9.11
C THR A 13 -17.32 0.05 10.18
N GLY A 14 -17.10 0.41 11.45
CA GLY A 14 -17.79 -0.16 12.61
C GLY A 14 -17.19 -1.48 13.09
N TYR A 15 -16.20 -2.04 12.38
CA TYR A 15 -15.57 -3.30 12.78
C TYR A 15 -14.66 -3.13 13.99
N PHE A 16 -13.89 -2.04 14.06
CA PHE A 16 -12.99 -1.73 15.17
C PHE A 16 -13.38 -0.40 15.81
N SER A 17 -13.08 -0.23 17.09
CA SER A 17 -13.37 1.02 17.80
C SER A 17 -12.38 2.15 17.45
N GLY A 18 -12.81 3.41 17.65
CA GLY A 18 -11.95 4.58 17.56
C GLY A 18 -11.28 4.78 16.18
N GLU A 19 -10.00 5.11 16.17
CA GLU A 19 -9.28 5.42 14.93
C GLU A 19 -8.98 4.18 14.06
N CYS A 20 -9.10 2.96 14.60
CA CYS A 20 -8.84 1.72 13.86
C CYS A 20 -9.96 1.37 12.89
N GLY A 21 -11.19 1.78 13.17
CA GLY A 21 -12.33 1.57 12.28
C GLY A 21 -12.52 2.69 11.25
N ARG A 22 -11.69 3.74 11.26
CA ARG A 22 -11.83 4.85 10.31
C ARG A 22 -11.52 4.41 8.88
N ILE A 23 -12.25 4.98 7.94
CA ILE A 23 -12.03 4.78 6.51
C ILE A 23 -11.13 5.89 6.01
N ASN A 24 -9.88 5.53 5.68
CA ASN A 24 -8.89 6.47 5.16
C ASN A 24 -7.92 5.77 4.20
N GLY A 25 -7.18 6.54 3.41
CA GLY A 25 -6.20 6.05 2.46
C GLY A 25 -6.79 5.84 1.06
N SER A 26 -6.03 5.15 0.21
CA SER A 26 -6.41 4.79 -1.14
C SER A 26 -7.06 3.41 -1.20
N THR A 27 -7.83 3.12 -2.23
CA THR A 27 -8.25 1.74 -2.58
C THR A 27 -7.13 0.90 -3.18
N GLY A 28 -5.94 1.50 -3.41
CA GLY A 28 -4.72 0.83 -3.85
C GLY A 28 -4.35 1.11 -5.31
N GLU A 29 -5.30 1.51 -6.16
CA GLU A 29 -5.05 1.72 -7.59
C GLU A 29 -4.42 3.09 -7.90
N LEU A 30 -4.77 4.12 -7.13
CA LEU A 30 -4.30 5.49 -7.30
C LEU A 30 -4.17 6.20 -5.95
N PHE A 31 -3.06 6.91 -5.74
CA PHE A 31 -2.81 7.65 -4.51
C PHE A 31 -2.90 9.16 -4.77
N ALA A 32 -3.05 9.93 -3.69
CA ALA A 32 -3.01 11.38 -3.80
C ALA A 32 -1.64 11.85 -4.36
N PRO A 33 -1.61 12.85 -5.27
CA PRO A 33 -0.35 13.38 -5.80
C PRO A 33 0.36 14.27 -4.78
N LYS A 34 1.67 14.51 -4.99
CA LYS A 34 2.53 15.39 -4.17
C LYS A 34 2.60 14.99 -2.69
N ARG A 35 2.69 13.69 -2.42
CA ARG A 35 2.92 13.19 -1.05
C ARG A 35 4.36 13.45 -0.62
N ASP A 36 4.56 13.57 0.69
CA ASP A 36 5.90 13.50 1.27
C ASP A 36 6.44 12.07 1.10
N PRO A 37 7.60 11.88 0.45
CA PRO A 37 8.24 10.57 0.32
C PRO A 37 8.55 9.86 1.64
N ASN A 38 8.58 10.59 2.76
CA ASN A 38 8.88 10.05 4.09
C ASN A 38 7.62 9.63 4.87
N GLU A 39 6.43 9.97 4.39
CA GLU A 39 5.18 9.56 5.00
C GLU A 39 4.75 8.17 4.53
N TYR A 40 4.08 7.42 5.39
CA TYR A 40 3.46 6.16 4.99
C TYR A 40 2.36 6.37 3.96
N VAL A 41 2.07 5.31 3.21
CA VAL A 41 0.86 5.22 2.39
C VAL A 41 -0.13 4.27 3.04
N THR A 42 -1.40 4.65 3.02
CA THR A 42 -2.49 3.86 3.58
C THR A 42 -3.33 3.28 2.46
N VAL A 43 -3.58 1.97 2.53
CA VAL A 43 -4.50 1.26 1.66
C VAL A 43 -5.69 0.78 2.49
N PHE A 44 -6.89 1.09 2.01
CA PHE A 44 -8.13 0.53 2.51
C PHE A 44 -8.54 -0.62 1.59
N SER A 45 -8.57 -1.84 2.14
CA SER A 45 -9.17 -3.00 1.48
C SER A 45 -10.35 -3.49 2.31
N ARG A 46 -11.42 -3.87 1.62
CA ARG A 46 -12.58 -4.50 2.26
C ARG A 46 -12.23 -5.86 2.86
N ASP A 47 -11.32 -6.57 2.21
CA ASP A 47 -10.99 -7.96 2.56
C ASP A 47 -10.17 -8.05 3.85
N THR A 48 -9.45 -6.97 4.20
CA THR A 48 -8.67 -6.89 5.44
C THR A 48 -9.46 -6.25 6.58
N CYS A 49 -10.60 -5.61 6.30
CA CYS A 49 -11.51 -5.02 7.30
C CYS A 49 -10.91 -3.89 8.15
N ARG A 50 -9.67 -3.52 7.84
CA ARG A 50 -8.87 -2.46 8.42
C ARG A 50 -8.06 -1.79 7.32
N ILE A 51 -7.56 -0.60 7.64
CA ILE A 51 -6.54 0.06 6.84
C ILE A 51 -5.18 -0.61 7.04
N ILE A 52 -4.38 -0.64 5.98
CA ILE A 52 -3.02 -1.17 5.96
C ILE A 52 -2.06 -0.03 5.63
N ASN A 53 -1.09 0.21 6.52
CA ASN A 53 -0.06 1.23 6.32
C ASN A 53 1.21 0.57 5.79
N LEU A 54 1.80 1.16 4.76
CA LEU A 54 3.10 0.79 4.20
C LEU A 54 4.09 1.95 4.40
N MET A 55 5.24 1.64 4.99
CA MET A 55 6.29 2.61 5.32
C MET A 55 7.28 2.74 4.16
N PRO A 56 7.80 3.94 3.86
CA PRO A 56 8.85 4.11 2.87
C PRO A 56 10.15 3.45 3.35
N ILE A 57 10.71 2.56 2.54
CA ILE A 57 11.98 1.87 2.83
C ILE A 57 13.15 2.35 1.97
N GLY A 58 12.88 3.16 0.94
CA GLY A 58 13.92 3.72 0.08
C GLY A 58 13.41 4.21 -1.26
N THR A 59 14.34 4.69 -2.09
CA THR A 59 14.09 5.05 -3.48
C THR A 59 14.36 3.87 -4.41
N ASP A 60 13.62 3.81 -5.51
CA ASP A 60 13.76 2.79 -6.54
C ASP A 60 13.67 3.43 -7.94
N THR A 61 14.04 2.69 -8.97
CA THR A 61 13.89 3.09 -10.37
C THR A 61 13.21 1.99 -11.15
N PHE A 62 11.93 2.19 -11.48
CA PHE A 62 11.16 1.24 -12.28
C PHE A 62 11.02 1.72 -13.73
N ARG A 63 11.54 0.92 -14.68
CA ARG A 63 11.53 1.24 -16.11
C ARG A 63 12.08 2.65 -16.42
N GLY A 64 13.02 3.14 -15.62
CA GLY A 64 13.64 4.47 -15.72
C GLY A 64 12.73 5.62 -15.28
N ILE A 65 11.78 5.36 -14.37
CA ILE A 65 11.01 6.35 -13.61
C ILE A 65 11.46 6.24 -12.16
N GLU A 66 11.83 7.36 -11.55
CA GLU A 66 12.15 7.43 -10.12
C GLU A 66 10.89 7.17 -9.28
N ALA A 67 11.01 6.32 -8.27
CA ALA A 67 9.91 5.89 -7.43
C ALA A 67 10.35 5.75 -5.97
N ILE A 68 9.36 5.68 -5.08
CA ILE A 68 9.55 5.34 -3.67
C ILE A 68 9.02 3.94 -3.44
N HIS A 69 9.78 3.13 -2.72
CA HIS A 69 9.40 1.79 -2.30
C HIS A 69 8.74 1.88 -0.93
N TYR A 70 7.46 1.51 -0.85
CA TYR A 70 6.72 1.36 0.39
C TYR A 70 6.50 -0.12 0.69
N GLU A 71 6.81 -0.58 1.90
CA GLU A 71 6.59 -1.96 2.35
C GLU A 71 5.88 -1.98 3.70
N THR A 72 5.02 -2.96 3.94
CA THR A 72 4.48 -3.24 5.27
C THR A 72 5.58 -3.66 6.24
N GLN A 73 5.47 -3.29 7.51
CA GLN A 73 6.46 -3.55 8.57
C GLN A 73 5.85 -4.36 9.72
N ALA A 74 6.64 -4.69 10.73
CA ALA A 74 6.18 -5.41 11.93
C ALA A 74 4.99 -4.71 12.63
N GLU A 75 4.96 -3.37 12.58
CA GLU A 75 3.89 -2.57 13.17
C GLU A 75 2.56 -2.65 12.39
N THR A 76 2.57 -3.16 11.16
CA THR A 76 1.38 -3.19 10.29
C THR A 76 0.28 -4.08 10.86
N PHE A 77 0.61 -5.24 11.43
CA PHE A 77 -0.36 -6.16 12.05
C PHE A 77 -0.16 -6.26 13.57
N ASP A 78 0.30 -5.17 14.18
CA ASP A 78 0.52 -5.09 15.61
C ASP A 78 -0.80 -4.99 16.40
N ASN A 79 -0.74 -5.40 17.66
CA ASN A 79 -1.83 -5.34 18.63
C ASN A 79 -1.75 -4.11 19.55
N GLY A 80 -0.79 -3.21 19.32
CA GLY A 80 -0.51 -2.05 20.16
C GLY A 80 0.74 -2.15 21.03
N ALA A 81 1.46 -3.27 20.99
CA ALA A 81 2.68 -3.50 21.75
C ALA A 81 3.89 -2.76 21.14
N LEU A 82 3.97 -2.69 19.81
CA LEU A 82 5.02 -1.97 19.09
C LEU A 82 4.61 -0.52 18.82
N ASN A 83 3.36 -0.31 18.38
CA ASN A 83 2.82 1.02 18.09
C ASN A 83 1.52 1.26 18.87
N PRO A 84 1.48 2.20 19.85
CA PRO A 84 0.28 2.51 20.62
C PRO A 84 -0.97 2.85 19.81
N ASP A 85 -0.81 3.37 18.59
CA ASP A 85 -1.94 3.69 17.70
C ASP A 85 -2.68 2.43 17.22
N MET A 86 -2.05 1.25 17.28
CA MET A 86 -2.64 -0.02 16.86
C MET A 86 -3.45 -0.71 17.96
N LYS A 87 -3.47 -0.17 19.19
CA LYS A 87 -4.18 -0.76 20.33
C LYS A 87 -5.67 -1.02 20.08
N CYS A 88 -6.33 -0.20 19.28
CA CYS A 88 -7.76 -0.36 18.99
C CYS A 88 -8.10 -1.55 18.07
N TYR A 89 -7.10 -2.22 17.48
CA TYR A 89 -7.31 -3.50 16.80
C TYR A 89 -7.50 -4.66 17.79
N CYS A 90 -7.11 -4.44 19.05
CA CYS A 90 -7.41 -5.32 20.16
C CYS A 90 -8.76 -4.95 20.78
N GLN A 91 -9.79 -5.75 20.54
CA GLN A 91 -11.15 -5.47 21.03
C GLN A 91 -11.38 -5.95 22.46
N ASP A 92 -10.71 -7.04 22.84
CA ASP A 92 -10.71 -7.60 24.18
C ASP A 92 -9.32 -7.41 24.80
N PRO A 93 -9.16 -6.46 25.75
CA PRO A 93 -7.88 -6.22 26.42
C PRO A 93 -7.35 -7.43 27.19
N ASP A 94 -8.23 -8.30 27.68
CA ASP A 94 -7.86 -9.48 28.47
C ASP A 94 -7.47 -10.67 27.57
N ASN A 95 -7.96 -10.68 26.33
CA ASN A 95 -7.72 -11.74 25.36
C ASN A 95 -7.23 -11.20 24.00
N CYS A 96 -6.12 -10.46 24.05
CA CYS A 96 -5.51 -9.88 22.86
C CYS A 96 -4.62 -10.89 22.13
N HIS A 97 -4.71 -10.94 20.81
CA HIS A 97 -3.71 -11.62 19.98
C HIS A 97 -2.32 -10.99 20.16
N LYS A 98 -1.27 -11.75 19.87
CA LYS A 98 0.11 -11.25 19.91
C LYS A 98 0.44 -10.45 18.64
N THR A 99 1.54 -9.72 18.67
CA THR A 99 1.95 -8.86 17.54
C THR A 99 2.21 -9.65 16.25
N GLY A 100 1.85 -9.04 15.11
CA GLY A 100 2.09 -9.55 13.76
C GLY A 100 1.00 -10.47 13.17
N ALA A 101 -0.11 -10.65 13.87
CA ALA A 101 -1.32 -11.23 13.31
C ALA A 101 -2.53 -10.42 13.78
N SER A 102 -3.38 -9.96 12.87
CA SER A 102 -4.56 -9.15 13.18
C SER A 102 -5.83 -9.98 13.09
N ASP A 103 -6.69 -9.88 14.10
CA ASP A 103 -8.01 -10.49 14.09
C ASP A 103 -8.91 -9.84 13.02
N ILE A 104 -9.58 -10.65 12.20
CA ILE A 104 -10.58 -10.23 11.21
C ILE A 104 -11.94 -10.92 11.42
N SER A 105 -12.17 -11.52 12.60
CA SER A 105 -13.41 -12.20 12.97
C SER A 105 -14.65 -11.33 12.80
N THR A 106 -14.53 -10.04 13.07
CA THR A 106 -15.63 -9.05 13.01
C THR A 106 -16.23 -8.87 11.62
N CYS A 107 -15.44 -9.07 10.57
CA CYS A 107 -15.93 -9.01 9.19
C CYS A 107 -16.05 -10.39 8.53
N ALA A 108 -15.59 -11.43 9.22
CA ALA A 108 -15.69 -12.82 8.83
C ALA A 108 -16.92 -13.53 9.42
N GLU A 109 -17.97 -12.77 9.77
CA GLU A 109 -19.20 -13.29 10.39
C GLU A 109 -18.94 -14.13 11.66
N GLY A 110 -17.94 -13.76 12.45
CA GLY A 110 -17.58 -14.43 13.70
C GLY A 110 -16.67 -15.65 13.57
N VAL A 111 -16.25 -16.02 12.35
CA VAL A 111 -15.21 -17.04 12.17
C VAL A 111 -13.88 -16.48 12.68
N PRO A 112 -13.12 -17.19 13.54
CA PRO A 112 -11.90 -16.67 14.17
C PRO A 112 -10.70 -16.66 13.20
N MET A 113 -10.83 -15.88 12.12
CA MET A 113 -9.81 -15.70 11.10
C MET A 113 -8.86 -14.57 11.46
N TYR A 114 -7.60 -14.75 11.11
CA TYR A 114 -6.52 -13.81 11.34
C TYR A 114 -5.75 -13.55 10.05
N ILE A 115 -5.31 -12.31 9.85
CA ILE A 115 -4.41 -11.94 8.76
C ILE A 115 -3.02 -11.64 9.30
N SER A 116 -1.99 -12.09 8.59
CA SER A 116 -0.59 -11.82 8.90
C SER A 116 0.22 -11.66 7.62
N HIS A 117 1.48 -11.30 7.75
CA HIS A 117 2.44 -11.52 6.66
C HIS A 117 2.58 -13.02 6.38
N VAL A 118 3.04 -13.33 5.17
CA VAL A 118 3.30 -14.71 4.72
C VAL A 118 4.30 -15.39 5.66
N GLU A 119 4.03 -16.65 6.00
CA GLU A 119 4.80 -17.46 6.96
C GLU A 119 4.97 -16.82 8.34
N PHE A 120 4.03 -15.94 8.75
CA PHE A 120 4.12 -15.18 10.00
C PHE A 120 5.42 -14.34 10.11
N ARG A 121 5.93 -13.85 8.98
CA ARG A 121 7.05 -12.91 8.97
C ARG A 121 6.70 -11.69 9.86
N ASP A 122 7.67 -11.22 10.62
CA ASP A 122 7.53 -10.05 11.51
C ASP A 122 6.47 -10.21 12.63
N ALA A 123 6.01 -11.43 12.88
CA ALA A 123 5.09 -11.75 13.98
C ALA A 123 5.79 -12.39 15.18
N ASP A 124 5.06 -12.49 16.30
CA ASP A 124 5.55 -13.19 17.49
C ASP A 124 6.00 -14.62 17.14
N PRO A 125 7.20 -15.07 17.57
CA PRO A 125 7.71 -16.38 17.20
C PRO A 125 6.81 -17.57 17.58
N SER A 126 5.90 -17.40 18.54
CA SER A 126 4.93 -18.45 18.90
C SER A 126 4.00 -18.84 17.75
N TYR A 127 3.71 -17.94 16.81
CA TYR A 127 2.93 -18.27 15.62
C TYR A 127 3.64 -19.29 14.75
N ALA A 128 4.86 -18.96 14.27
CA ALA A 128 5.65 -19.84 13.43
C ALA A 128 6.03 -21.15 14.15
N ASN A 129 6.42 -21.07 15.43
CA ASN A 129 6.82 -22.26 16.21
C ASN A 129 5.68 -23.27 16.42
N SER A 130 4.41 -22.84 16.29
CA SER A 130 3.24 -23.71 16.39
C SER A 130 2.92 -24.47 15.09
N THR A 131 3.63 -24.15 14.00
CA THR A 131 3.39 -24.70 12.66
C THR A 131 4.65 -25.34 12.09
N THR A 132 4.49 -26.15 11.04
CA THR A 132 5.62 -26.79 10.33
C THR A 132 5.47 -26.56 8.83
N GLY A 133 6.55 -26.75 8.07
CA GLY A 133 6.52 -26.61 6.60
C GLY A 133 6.83 -25.22 6.05
N HIS A 134 7.42 -24.35 6.88
CA HIS A 134 7.83 -23.01 6.48
C HIS A 134 8.77 -23.00 5.28
N LYS A 135 8.54 -22.05 4.37
CA LYS A 135 9.39 -21.80 3.21
C LYS A 135 10.17 -20.50 3.37
N PRO A 136 11.36 -20.38 2.76
CA PRO A 136 12.06 -19.11 2.68
C PRO A 136 11.19 -18.05 2.00
N ILE A 137 11.11 -16.87 2.60
CA ILE A 137 10.37 -15.72 2.08
C ILE A 137 11.08 -15.15 0.84
N ASP A 138 10.36 -15.03 -0.26
CA ASP A 138 10.81 -14.35 -1.47
C ASP A 138 10.18 -12.94 -1.63
N GLU A 139 10.51 -12.23 -2.71
CA GLU A 139 9.91 -10.92 -3.01
C GLU A 139 8.40 -11.00 -3.26
N SER A 140 7.90 -12.11 -3.80
CA SER A 140 6.48 -12.35 -4.08
C SER A 140 5.64 -12.59 -2.82
N ASP A 141 6.30 -12.87 -1.70
CA ASP A 141 5.69 -13.01 -0.37
C ASP A 141 5.62 -11.70 0.41
N ARG A 142 6.17 -10.60 -0.14
CA ARG A 142 6.20 -9.28 0.52
C ARG A 142 5.06 -8.40 0.07
N PHE A 143 4.43 -7.69 0.98
CA PHE A 143 3.46 -6.66 0.62
C PHE A 143 4.16 -5.31 0.44
N PHE A 144 4.33 -4.90 -0.81
CA PHE A 144 4.95 -3.63 -1.18
C PHE A 144 4.25 -2.90 -2.34
N ILE A 145 4.51 -1.59 -2.42
CA ILE A 145 4.11 -0.71 -3.52
C ILE A 145 5.31 0.16 -3.90
N ILE A 146 5.70 0.10 -5.16
CA ILE A 146 6.68 1.02 -5.76
C ILE A 146 5.90 2.07 -6.53
N MET A 147 6.01 3.33 -6.10
CA MET A 147 5.14 4.41 -6.58
C MET A 147 5.92 5.66 -7.00
N GLU A 148 5.51 6.27 -8.10
CA GLU A 148 6.01 7.59 -8.51
C GLU A 148 5.39 8.69 -7.62
N PRO A 149 6.22 9.49 -6.90
CA PRO A 149 5.73 10.35 -5.83
C PRO A 149 5.01 11.63 -6.29
N ARG A 150 5.30 12.16 -7.50
CA ARG A 150 4.74 13.44 -7.95
C ARG A 150 3.26 13.31 -8.31
N LEU A 151 2.90 12.25 -9.02
CA LEU A 151 1.54 11.97 -9.48
C LEU A 151 0.81 10.92 -8.64
N GLY A 152 1.51 10.19 -7.76
CA GLY A 152 0.89 9.15 -6.92
C GLY A 152 0.48 7.90 -7.70
N ILE A 153 1.25 7.56 -8.75
CA ILE A 153 0.94 6.44 -9.64
C ILE A 153 1.76 5.21 -9.21
N PRO A 154 1.12 4.11 -8.79
CA PRO A 154 1.83 2.87 -8.51
C PRO A 154 2.40 2.29 -9.81
N LEU A 155 3.69 2.01 -9.82
CA LEU A 155 4.42 1.46 -10.97
C LEU A 155 4.54 -0.06 -10.90
N LYS A 156 4.75 -0.60 -9.70
CA LYS A 156 4.78 -2.03 -9.38
C LYS A 156 4.17 -2.21 -8.00
N MET A 157 3.32 -3.21 -7.82
CA MET A 157 2.76 -3.57 -6.52
C MET A 157 2.72 -5.09 -6.38
N ASN A 158 2.91 -5.54 -5.15
CA ASN A 158 2.69 -6.92 -4.75
C ASN A 158 1.95 -6.91 -3.42
N VAL A 159 0.83 -7.60 -3.35
CA VAL A 159 0.02 -7.82 -2.16
C VAL A 159 0.16 -9.30 -1.83
N ALA A 160 0.70 -9.60 -0.67
CA ALA A 160 0.87 -10.96 -0.18
C ALA A 160 0.50 -10.99 1.31
N ILE A 161 -0.62 -11.66 1.61
CA ILE A 161 -1.18 -11.77 2.96
C ILE A 161 -1.53 -13.22 3.21
N GLN A 162 -1.25 -13.70 4.42
CA GLN A 162 -1.64 -15.02 4.88
C GLN A 162 -2.92 -14.92 5.72
N VAL A 163 -3.87 -15.81 5.45
CA VAL A 163 -5.06 -16.00 6.28
C VAL A 163 -4.88 -17.26 7.11
N SER A 164 -5.07 -17.14 8.41
CA SER A 164 -4.95 -18.22 9.38
C SER A 164 -6.22 -18.35 10.20
N LEU A 165 -6.52 -19.55 10.70
CA LEU A 165 -7.62 -19.80 11.63
C LEU A 165 -7.06 -19.98 13.04
N HIS A 166 -7.61 -19.27 14.02
CA HIS A 166 -7.27 -19.51 15.42
C HIS A 166 -8.02 -20.73 15.93
N VAL A 167 -7.26 -21.75 16.34
CA VAL A 167 -7.79 -23.03 16.80
C VAL A 167 -7.41 -23.17 18.26
N GLN A 168 -8.41 -23.30 19.13
CA GLN A 168 -8.25 -23.42 20.56
C GLN A 168 -8.95 -24.68 21.10
N PRO A 169 -8.56 -25.18 22.28
CA PRO A 169 -9.19 -26.34 22.87
C PRO A 169 -10.65 -26.05 23.24
N ASP A 170 -11.53 -26.99 22.92
CA ASP A 170 -12.97 -26.87 23.23
C ASP A 170 -13.47 -28.17 23.87
N LYS A 171 -14.19 -28.06 24.99
CA LYS A 171 -14.69 -29.20 25.77
C LYS A 171 -15.89 -29.88 25.09
N ASP A 172 -16.66 -29.13 24.33
CA ASP A 172 -17.88 -29.59 23.68
C ASP A 172 -17.58 -30.25 22.32
N ILE A 173 -16.44 -29.92 21.70
CA ILE A 173 -16.02 -30.46 20.41
C ILE A 173 -14.95 -31.54 20.57
N THR A 174 -15.33 -32.81 20.39
CA THR A 174 -14.43 -33.98 20.62
C THR A 174 -13.09 -33.91 19.88
N ILE A 175 -13.05 -33.36 18.66
CA ILE A 175 -11.80 -33.23 17.89
C ILE A 175 -10.87 -32.13 18.43
N LEU A 176 -11.39 -31.16 19.19
CA LEU A 176 -10.62 -30.04 19.76
C LEU A 176 -10.30 -30.23 21.26
N GLN A 177 -10.71 -31.33 21.90
CA GLN A 177 -10.50 -31.50 23.35
C GLN A 177 -9.03 -31.60 23.77
N ASN A 178 -8.19 -32.21 22.93
CA ASN A 178 -6.78 -32.56 23.24
C ASN A 178 -5.77 -31.90 22.31
N ILE A 179 -6.12 -30.75 21.72
CA ILE A 179 -5.17 -29.96 20.93
C ILE A 179 -4.59 -28.83 21.78
N ASN A 180 -3.40 -28.35 21.41
CA ASN A 180 -2.92 -27.08 21.94
C ASN A 180 -3.54 -25.94 21.13
N GLU A 181 -3.53 -24.73 21.68
CA GLU A 181 -3.91 -23.53 20.95
C GLU A 181 -2.85 -23.19 19.89
N PHE A 182 -3.27 -22.93 18.65
CA PHE A 182 -2.39 -22.51 17.56
C PHE A 182 -3.15 -21.76 16.45
N TYR A 183 -2.41 -21.19 15.51
CA TYR A 183 -2.95 -20.47 14.36
C TYR A 183 -2.67 -21.29 13.10
N ALA A 184 -3.70 -21.95 12.57
CA ALA A 184 -3.61 -22.81 11.41
C ALA A 184 -3.58 -21.99 10.11
N PRO A 185 -2.47 -21.95 9.34
CA PRO A 185 -2.42 -21.25 8.06
C PRO A 185 -3.34 -21.94 7.06
N LEU A 186 -4.29 -21.20 6.48
CA LEU A 186 -5.25 -21.74 5.51
C LEU A 186 -4.76 -21.56 4.08
N PHE A 187 -4.50 -20.32 3.69
CA PHE A 187 -4.03 -19.97 2.36
C PHE A 187 -3.29 -18.63 2.37
N VAL A 188 -2.51 -18.40 1.32
CA VAL A 188 -1.85 -17.12 1.04
C VAL A 188 -2.53 -16.48 -0.16
N GLY A 189 -3.10 -15.30 0.03
CA GLY A 189 -3.62 -14.46 -1.04
C GLY A 189 -2.49 -13.65 -1.66
N LYS A 190 -2.19 -13.90 -2.94
CA LYS A 190 -1.19 -13.13 -3.71
C LYS A 190 -1.86 -12.40 -4.87
N SER A 191 -1.58 -11.11 -4.99
CA SER A 191 -1.99 -10.28 -6.13
C SER A 191 -0.83 -9.35 -6.49
N SER A 192 -0.46 -9.32 -7.76
CA SER A 192 0.63 -8.47 -8.23
C SER A 192 0.24 -7.74 -9.51
N GLY A 193 0.85 -6.57 -9.70
CA GLY A 193 0.60 -5.74 -10.86
C GLY A 193 1.80 -4.87 -11.16
N GLU A 194 2.14 -4.74 -12.44
CA GLU A 194 3.19 -3.84 -12.88
C GLU A 194 2.78 -3.08 -14.14
N VAL A 195 3.29 -1.86 -14.25
CA VAL A 195 3.11 -1.01 -15.42
C VAL A 195 3.94 -1.57 -16.57
N ASP A 196 3.29 -1.81 -17.71
CA ASP A 196 3.96 -2.27 -18.92
C ASP A 196 4.87 -1.19 -19.53
N ALA A 197 5.76 -1.58 -20.44
CA ALA A 197 6.70 -0.65 -21.06
C ALA A 197 6.00 0.47 -21.87
N LYS A 198 4.81 0.19 -22.43
CA LYS A 198 4.06 1.14 -23.26
C LYS A 198 3.43 2.24 -22.40
N LEU A 199 2.85 1.87 -21.28
CA LEU A 199 2.26 2.76 -20.28
C LEU A 199 3.35 3.53 -19.54
N ALA A 200 4.48 2.88 -19.20
CA ALA A 200 5.64 3.57 -18.62
C ALA A 200 6.14 4.72 -19.52
N LYS A 201 6.20 4.52 -20.84
CA LYS A 201 6.54 5.60 -21.79
C LYS A 201 5.54 6.76 -21.74
N LYS A 202 4.24 6.46 -21.66
CA LYS A 202 3.20 7.49 -21.52
C LYS A 202 3.31 8.23 -20.19
N ILE A 203 3.56 7.53 -19.09
CA ILE A 203 3.77 8.13 -17.77
C ILE A 203 5.00 9.06 -17.81
N LYS A 204 6.12 8.63 -18.40
CA LYS A 204 7.29 9.50 -18.58
C LYS A 204 6.98 10.75 -19.39
N LEU A 205 6.21 10.63 -20.47
CA LEU A 205 5.77 11.78 -21.25
C LEU A 205 4.93 12.73 -20.40
N LEU A 206 4.00 12.20 -19.60
CA LEU A 206 3.15 12.97 -18.70
C LEU A 206 3.96 13.70 -17.62
N LEU A 207 4.91 13.01 -16.98
CA LEU A 207 5.79 13.57 -15.95
C LEU A 207 6.66 14.72 -16.51
N ASN A 208 7.08 14.61 -17.76
CA ASN A 208 7.88 15.63 -18.43
C ASN A 208 7.05 16.60 -19.27
N ALA A 209 5.72 16.49 -19.30
CA ALA A 209 4.87 17.33 -20.15
C ALA A 209 5.00 18.81 -19.79
N ARG A 210 5.05 19.15 -18.49
CA ARG A 210 5.21 20.52 -18.02
C ARG A 210 6.55 21.14 -18.46
N PRO A 211 7.73 20.54 -18.20
CA PRO A 211 8.99 21.10 -18.70
C PRO A 211 9.03 21.12 -20.23
N ILE A 212 8.55 20.10 -20.93
CA ILE A 212 8.52 20.07 -22.40
C ILE A 212 7.68 21.23 -22.96
N ALA A 213 6.49 21.47 -22.41
CA ALA A 213 5.62 22.58 -22.81
C ALA A 213 6.28 23.94 -22.52
N PHE A 214 6.96 24.07 -21.38
CA PHE A 214 7.68 25.29 -21.04
C PHE A 214 8.83 25.58 -22.02
N TYR A 215 9.72 24.61 -22.26
CA TYR A 215 10.86 24.80 -23.16
C TYR A 215 10.43 25.00 -24.63
N SER A 216 9.42 24.28 -25.11
CA SER A 216 8.88 24.48 -26.46
C SER A 216 8.22 25.84 -26.65
N GLY A 217 7.53 26.34 -25.61
CA GLY A 217 6.97 27.69 -25.60
C GLY A 217 8.05 28.77 -25.65
N VAL A 218 9.09 28.64 -24.82
CA VAL A 218 10.24 29.57 -24.82
C VAL A 218 10.95 29.55 -26.19
N ALA A 219 11.19 28.38 -26.77
CA ALA A 219 11.81 28.26 -28.09
C ALA A 219 10.99 28.95 -29.18
N SER A 220 9.66 28.80 -29.14
CA SER A 220 8.74 29.42 -30.10
C SER A 220 8.71 30.95 -29.96
N LEU A 221 8.78 31.48 -28.73
CA LEU A 221 8.89 32.92 -28.48
C LEU A 221 10.22 33.49 -28.97
N VAL A 222 11.34 32.82 -28.69
CA VAL A 222 12.67 33.23 -29.16
C VAL A 222 12.70 33.25 -30.69
N LEU A 223 12.17 32.21 -31.35
CA LEU A 223 12.07 32.17 -32.81
C LEU A 223 11.24 33.33 -33.35
N SER A 224 10.12 33.65 -32.69
CA SER A 224 9.26 34.78 -33.08
C SER A 224 9.98 36.12 -32.95
N ILE A 225 10.74 36.33 -31.86
CA ILE A 225 11.53 37.56 -31.66
C ILE A 225 12.63 37.68 -32.73
N ILE A 226 13.33 36.58 -33.04
CA ILE A 226 14.36 36.58 -34.08
C ILE A 226 13.76 36.96 -35.45
N LEU A 227 12.62 36.37 -35.82
CA LEU A 227 11.94 36.69 -37.08
C LEU A 227 11.47 38.15 -37.12
N LEU A 228 10.95 38.69 -36.01
CA LEU A 228 10.58 40.11 -35.92
C LEU A 228 11.78 41.03 -36.09
N LEU A 229 12.91 40.73 -35.45
CA LEU A 229 14.13 41.52 -35.57
C LEU A 229 14.69 41.49 -37.01
N ILE A 230 14.66 40.33 -37.67
CA ILE A 230 15.06 40.21 -39.08
C ILE A 230 14.10 41.02 -39.97
N GLY A 231 12.80 40.95 -39.74
CA GLY A 231 11.80 41.73 -40.47
C GLY A 231 11.99 43.24 -40.32
N ILE A 232 12.23 43.71 -39.09
CA ILE A 232 12.53 45.12 -38.82
C ILE A 232 13.83 45.53 -39.52
N TYR A 233 14.88 44.71 -39.46
CA TYR A 233 16.16 44.98 -40.10
C TYR A 233 16.04 45.10 -41.63
N LEU A 234 15.35 44.16 -42.29
CA LEU A 234 15.11 44.21 -43.74
C LEU A 234 14.29 45.44 -44.13
N SER A 235 13.27 45.78 -43.34
CA SER A 235 12.44 46.97 -43.58
C SER A 235 13.24 48.28 -43.43
N LEU A 236 14.17 48.38 -42.47
CA LEU A 236 14.99 49.57 -42.26
C LEU A 236 16.09 49.72 -43.32
N THR A 237 16.59 48.60 -43.86
CA THR A 237 17.65 48.61 -44.87
C THR A 237 17.14 48.77 -46.30
N ASN A 238 15.82 48.88 -46.51
CA ASN A 238 15.17 48.96 -47.84
C ASN A 238 15.66 47.87 -48.82
N ARG A 239 16.15 46.74 -48.30
CA ARG A 239 16.44 45.54 -49.06
C ARG A 239 15.17 44.70 -49.10
N TRP A 240 14.21 45.16 -49.90
CA TRP A 240 13.06 44.38 -50.32
C TRP A 240 13.39 43.65 -51.61
#